data_AF-A0A0R2I2R0-F1
#
_entry.id   AF-A0A0R2I2R0-F1
#
_cell.length_a   1.000
_cell.length_b   1.000
_cell.length_c   1.000
_cell.angle_alpha   90.00
_cell.angle_beta   90.00
_cell.angle_gamma   90.00
#
_symmetry.space_group_name_H-M   'P 1'
#
loop_
_entity.id
_entity.type
_entity.pdbx_description
1 polymer ?
#
loop_
_entity_poly.entity_id
_entity_poly.type
_entity_poly.pdbx_seq_one_letter_code
_entity_poly.pdbx_strand_id
1 'polypeptide(L)'
;MGSDIMTKTYSIRLDENTRNDAQKIFNDLGMDFSTGIKIYLKQVIKLNGIPFELSNESGLERSLQELKNGDYKSFKSVDKLFEDLNSKDD
;
A
#
# COMPACT_ATOMS: atom_id res chain seq x y z
N MET A 1 -21.59 -14.84 -27.67
CA MET A 1 -21.04 -15.68 -26.57
C MET A 1 -20.80 -14.78 -25.38
N GLY A 2 -21.52 -14.97 -24.29
CA GLY A 2 -21.23 -14.27 -23.04
C GLY A 2 -19.84 -14.67 -22.58
N SER A 3 -18.97 -13.68 -22.35
CA SER A 3 -17.67 -13.89 -21.74
C SER A 3 -17.90 -14.49 -20.37
N ASP A 4 -17.60 -15.78 -20.23
CA ASP A 4 -17.57 -16.46 -18.94
C ASP A 4 -16.64 -15.66 -18.03
N ILE A 5 -17.19 -15.08 -16.96
CA ILE A 5 -16.38 -14.32 -16.02
C ILE A 5 -15.56 -15.36 -15.27
N MET A 6 -14.29 -15.53 -15.64
CA MET A 6 -13.39 -16.47 -14.97
C MET A 6 -13.22 -16.05 -13.50
N THR A 7 -14.04 -16.64 -12.64
CA THR A 7 -13.95 -16.44 -11.19
C THR A 7 -12.92 -17.39 -10.60
N LYS A 8 -11.97 -16.87 -9.82
CA LYS A 8 -11.06 -17.67 -9.02
C LYS A 8 -11.50 -17.65 -7.56
N THR A 9 -11.62 -18.83 -6.96
CA THR A 9 -11.87 -18.98 -5.52
C THR A 9 -10.55 -18.93 -4.77
N TYR A 10 -10.50 -18.18 -3.67
CA TYR A 10 -9.35 -18.11 -2.78
C TYR A 10 -9.76 -18.53 -1.37
N SER A 11 -8.88 -19.26 -0.67
CA SER A 11 -9.08 -19.65 0.72
C SER A 11 -8.08 -18.89 1.59
N ILE A 12 -8.58 -18.21 2.62
CA ILE A 12 -7.75 -17.43 3.55
C ILE A 12 -7.96 -18.02 4.94
N ARG A 13 -6.86 -18.32 5.64
CA ARG A 13 -6.90 -18.67 7.06
C ARG A 13 -6.79 -17.38 7.87
N LEU A 14 -7.74 -17.17 8.75
CA LEU A 14 -7.85 -16.02 9.65
C LEU A 14 -8.13 -16.55 11.04
N ASP A 15 -7.71 -15.85 12.07
CA ASP A 15 -8.16 -16.14 13.42
C ASP A 15 -9.67 -15.83 13.57
N GLU A 16 -10.32 -16.54 14.48
CA GLU A 16 -11.77 -16.46 14.65
C GLU A 16 -12.22 -15.08 15.12
N ASN A 17 -11.43 -14.44 15.98
CA ASN A 17 -11.73 -13.12 16.52
C ASN A 17 -11.72 -12.05 15.42
N THR A 18 -10.64 -11.96 14.65
CA THR A 18 -10.51 -11.03 13.52
C THR A 18 -11.62 -11.22 12.49
N ARG A 19 -11.97 -12.49 12.18
CA ARG A 19 -13.07 -12.78 11.27
C ARG A 19 -14.40 -12.24 11.81
N ASN A 20 -14.71 -12.52 13.08
CA ASN A 20 -15.97 -12.12 13.70
C ASN A 20 -16.10 -10.60 13.82
N ASP A 21 -15.01 -9.93 14.22
CA ASP A 21 -14.97 -8.47 14.36
C ASP A 21 -15.15 -7.78 13.00
N ALA A 22 -14.40 -8.22 11.98
CA ALA A 22 -14.54 -7.70 10.63
C ALA A 22 -15.94 -7.96 10.07
N GLN A 23 -16.49 -9.15 10.29
CA GLN A 23 -17.85 -9.50 9.84
C GLN A 23 -18.92 -8.61 10.50
N LYS A 24 -18.77 -8.30 11.79
CA LYS A 24 -19.68 -7.38 12.49
C LYS A 24 -19.65 -5.99 11.86
N ILE A 25 -18.46 -5.44 11.62
CA ILE A 25 -18.28 -4.12 10.98
C ILE A 25 -18.90 -4.11 9.58
N PHE A 26 -18.64 -5.14 8.77
CA PHE A 26 -19.23 -5.23 7.43
C PHE A 26 -20.76 -5.35 7.47
N ASN A 27 -21.31 -6.13 8.40
CA ASN A 27 -22.76 -6.24 8.57
C ASN A 27 -23.40 -4.90 8.98
N ASP A 28 -22.76 -4.14 9.88
CA ASP A 28 -23.22 -2.81 10.27
C ASP A 28 -23.23 -1.83 9.08
N LEU A 29 -22.33 -2.04 8.11
CA LEU A 29 -22.28 -1.33 6.84
C LEU A 29 -23.22 -1.91 5.75
N GLY A 30 -23.99 -2.95 6.07
CA GLY A 30 -24.94 -3.59 5.16
C GLY A 30 -24.30 -4.47 4.08
N MET A 31 -23.11 -5.03 4.34
CA MET A 31 -22.39 -5.90 3.39
C MET A 31 -21.85 -7.18 4.03
N ASP A 32 -21.69 -8.23 3.24
CA ASP A 32 -21.03 -9.45 3.70
C ASP A 32 -19.50 -9.33 3.67
N PHE A 33 -18.83 -10.20 4.42
CA PHE A 33 -17.36 -10.23 4.50
C PHE A 33 -16.72 -10.36 3.11
N SER A 34 -17.30 -11.19 2.24
CA SER A 34 -16.80 -11.38 0.88
C SER A 34 -16.91 -10.12 0.02
N THR A 35 -17.97 -9.32 0.16
CA THR A 35 -18.08 -8.02 -0.52
C THR A 35 -17.07 -7.03 0.02
N GLY A 36 -16.88 -6.98 1.34
CA GLY A 36 -15.84 -6.14 1.96
C GLY A 36 -14.44 -6.41 1.39
N ILE A 37 -14.05 -7.69 1.31
CA ILE A 37 -12.77 -8.10 0.71
C ILE A 37 -12.70 -7.73 -0.79
N LYS A 38 -13.78 -7.91 -1.55
CA LYS A 38 -13.82 -7.49 -2.97
C LYS A 38 -13.63 -5.98 -3.13
N ILE A 39 -14.22 -5.17 -2.25
CA ILE A 39 -14.07 -3.71 -2.27
C ILE A 39 -12.61 -3.34 -1.98
N TYR A 40 -12.01 -3.94 -0.96
CA TYR A 40 -10.60 -3.75 -0.64
C TYR A 40 -9.69 -4.04 -1.85
N LEU A 41 -9.88 -5.18 -2.52
CA LEU A 41 -9.10 -5.54 -3.70
C LEU A 41 -9.32 -4.57 -4.88
N LYS A 42 -10.55 -4.11 -5.09
CA LYS A 42 -10.84 -3.08 -6.10
C LYS A 42 -10.13 -1.76 -5.79
N GLN A 43 -10.03 -1.40 -4.51
CA GLN A 43 -9.33 -0.19 -4.10
C GLN A 43 -7.81 -0.33 -4.32
N VAL A 44 -7.23 -1.50 -4.06
CA VAL A 44 -5.83 -1.80 -4.39
C VAL A 44 -5.56 -1.58 -5.87
N ILE A 45 -6.42 -2.13 -6.74
CA ILE A 45 -6.30 -1.98 -8.20
C ILE A 45 -6.43 -0.51 -8.61
N LYS A 46 -7.43 0.20 -8.06
CA LYS A 46 -7.71 1.61 -8.39
C LYS A 46 -6.55 2.53 -8.04
N LEU A 47 -5.91 2.31 -6.88
CA LEU A 47 -4.80 3.14 -6.40
C LEU A 47 -3.43 2.68 -6.92
N ASN A 48 -3.37 1.51 -7.56
CA ASN A 48 -2.11 0.82 -7.86
C ASN A 48 -1.19 0.75 -6.62
N GLY A 49 -1.78 0.46 -5.46
CA GLY A 49 -1.13 0.59 -4.16
C GLY A 49 -2.01 0.09 -3.02
N ILE A 50 -1.48 0.06 -1.80
CA ILE A 50 -2.24 -0.40 -0.63
C ILE A 50 -3.21 0.70 -0.16
N PRO A 51 -4.51 0.39 0.04
CA PRO A 51 -5.56 1.39 0.29
C PRO A 51 -5.69 1.74 1.78
N PHE A 52 -4.56 1.84 2.45
CA PHE A 52 -4.43 2.37 3.80
C PHE A 52 -3.04 2.99 3.90
N GLU A 53 -2.89 3.97 4.78
CA GLU A 53 -1.59 4.55 5.04
C GLU A 53 -0.69 3.48 5.64
N LEU A 54 0.39 3.15 4.94
CA LEU A 54 1.45 2.30 5.45
C LEU A 54 2.30 3.13 6.42
N SER A 55 1.74 3.42 7.58
CA SER A 55 2.47 4.09 8.66
C SER A 55 3.36 3.08 9.37
N ASN A 56 4.56 2.86 8.83
CA ASN A 56 5.74 2.64 9.66
C ASN A 56 6.41 4.01 9.73
N GLU A 57 6.64 4.58 10.92
CA GLU A 57 7.37 5.85 11.10
C GLU A 57 8.85 5.79 10.63
N SER A 58 9.20 5.21 9.49
CA SER A 58 10.56 4.76 9.22
C SER A 58 11.14 5.03 7.82
N GLY A 59 10.62 5.99 7.05
CA GLY A 59 11.37 6.41 5.86
C GLY A 59 10.82 7.62 5.10
N LEU A 60 9.52 7.58 4.77
CA LEU A 60 8.91 8.67 4.00
C LEU A 60 8.73 9.94 4.85
N GLU A 61 8.26 9.80 6.09
CA GLU A 61 8.15 10.91 7.06
C GLU A 61 9.51 11.59 7.27
N ARG A 62 10.58 10.78 7.42
CA ARG A 62 11.96 11.26 7.57
C ARG A 62 12.44 12.02 6.34
N SER A 63 12.25 11.45 5.16
CA SER A 63 12.63 12.09 3.89
C SER A 63 11.86 13.40 3.67
N LEU A 64 10.56 13.42 4.01
CA LEU A 64 9.73 14.63 3.95
C LEU A 64 10.16 15.67 4.98
N GLN A 65 10.60 15.26 6.17
CA GLN A 65 11.12 16.14 7.19
C GLN A 65 12.51 16.70 6.82
N GLU A 66 13.40 15.89 6.25
CA GLU A 66 14.71 16.32 5.72
C GLU A 66 14.52 17.35 4.59
N LEU A 67 13.58 17.11 3.67
CA LEU A 67 13.20 18.08 2.63
C LEU A 67 12.65 19.40 3.22
N LYS A 68 11.77 19.33 4.23
CA LYS A 68 11.23 20.52 4.91
C LYS A 68 12.30 21.29 5.68
N ASN A 69 13.26 20.59 6.25
CA ASN A 69 14.38 21.18 6.99
C ASN A 69 15.47 21.74 6.07
N GLY A 70 15.33 21.59 4.75
CA GLY A 70 16.30 22.08 3.77
C GLY A 70 17.54 21.20 3.64
N ASP A 71 17.51 19.99 4.22
CA ASP A 71 18.58 19.00 4.11
C ASP A 71 18.41 18.22 2.79
N TYR A 72 18.72 18.88 1.68
CA TYR A 72 18.72 18.28 0.35
C TYR A 72 20.02 18.61 -0.40
N LYS A 73 20.63 17.59 -1.00
CA LYS A 73 21.72 17.81 -1.97
C LYS A 73 21.09 18.12 -3.33
N SER A 74 21.36 19.29 -3.87
CA SER A 74 21.02 19.63 -5.25
C SER A 74 22.23 19.43 -6.15
N PHE A 75 22.07 18.63 -7.21
CA PHE A 75 23.11 18.37 -8.19
C PHE A 75 22.82 19.10 -9.49
N LYS A 76 23.86 19.71 -10.08
CA LYS A 76 23.72 20.52 -11.30
C LYS A 76 23.59 19.68 -12.58
N SER A 77 23.91 18.39 -12.53
CA SER A 77 23.82 17.46 -13.66
C SER A 77 23.58 16.03 -13.18
N VAL A 78 22.95 15.22 -14.03
CA VAL A 78 22.73 13.79 -13.81
C VAL A 78 24.05 13.04 -13.62
N ASP A 79 25.12 13.43 -14.34
CA ASP A 79 26.44 12.84 -14.18
C ASP A 79 27.01 13.01 -12.76
N LYS A 80 26.82 14.19 -12.15
CA LYS A 80 27.27 14.46 -10.78
C LYS A 80 26.45 13.73 -9.72
N LEU A 81 25.17 13.46 -10.00
CA LEU A 81 24.31 12.64 -9.15
C LEU A 81 24.82 11.19 -9.12
N PHE A 82 25.14 10.64 -10.30
CA PHE A 82 25.67 9.27 -10.40
C PHE A 82 27.06 9.13 -9.79
N GLU A 83 27.89 10.17 -9.82
CA GLU A 83 29.22 10.18 -9.18
C GLU A 83 29.13 10.08 -7.64
N ASP A 84 28.24 10.85 -6.99
CA ASP A 84 28.02 10.83 -5.52
C ASP A 84 27.34 9.53 -5.04
N LEU A 85 26.47 8.92 -5.85
CA LEU A 85 25.82 7.65 -5.51
C LEU A 85 26.76 6.45 -5.65
N ASN A 86 27.78 6.56 -6.50
CA ASN A 86 28.70 5.48 -6.81
C ASN A 86 30.03 5.62 -6.03
N SER A 87 30.23 6.74 -5.33
CA SER A 87 31.19 6.79 -4.22
C SER A 87 30.63 5.96 -3.07
N LYS A 88 31.03 4.69 -3.03
CA LYS A 88 30.88 3.81 -1.86
C LYS A 88 31.42 4.53 -0.63
N ASP A 89 30.63 4.58 0.44
CA ASP A 89 31.14 4.66 1.81
C ASP A 89 32.25 3.60 1.97
N ASP A 90 33.47 4.06 2.21
CA ASP A 90 34.42 3.39 3.12
C ASP A 90 34.31 4.07 4.49
#